data_AF-A0A3M5E1T9-F1
#
_entry.id   AF-A0A3M5E1T9-F1
#
_cell.length_a   1.000
_cell.length_b   1.000
_cell.length_c   1.000
_cell.angle_alpha   90.00
_cell.angle_beta   90.00
_cell.angle_gamma   90.00
#
_symmetry.space_group_name_H-M   'P 1'
#
loop_
_entity.id
_entity.type
_entity.pdbx_description
1 polymer ?
#
loop_
_entity_poly.entity_id
_entity_poly.type
_entity_poly.pdbx_seq_one_letter_code
_entity_poly.pdbx_strand_id
1 'polypeptide(L)'
;MSKVLIVDDHPAIRLAVRLLAYVLWYGEQIAFGRGLSDVDEPALWEKSLDGRVLHWIEVGQPDAERITWCSRRCERFSLLAYGNLRVWQTKVLDSVRSLKNINVAAVPQEPLESLSRDLPRSINWTVMISEGTLFVTDENGQHELQLEWLQGER
;
A
#
# COMPACT_ATOMS: atom_id res chain seq x y z
N MET A 1 10.86 16.72 5.23
CA MET A 1 12.08 15.87 5.19
C MET A 1 12.10 15.21 3.83
N SER A 2 13.11 15.47 2.99
CA SER A 2 13.21 14.87 1.66
C SER A 2 13.89 13.51 1.77
N LYS A 3 13.27 12.43 1.28
CA LYS A 3 13.84 11.08 1.27
C LYS A 3 13.92 10.56 -0.16
N VAL A 4 15.10 10.11 -0.57
CA VAL A 4 15.33 9.48 -1.88
C VAL A 4 15.07 7.98 -1.72
N LEU A 5 14.20 7.43 -2.56
CA LEU A 5 13.80 6.02 -2.55
C LEU A 5 14.17 5.39 -3.89
N ILE A 6 14.78 4.22 -3.86
CA ILE A 6 15.08 3.40 -5.05
C ILE A 6 14.09 2.24 -5.04
N VAL A 7 13.31 2.10 -6.10
CA VAL A 7 12.32 1.02 -6.27
C VAL A 7 12.53 0.38 -7.63
N ASP A 8 12.51 -0.95 -7.68
CA ASP A 8 12.64 -1.71 -8.93
C ASP A 8 11.45 -1.47 -9.88
N ASP A 9 11.66 -1.74 -11.16
CA ASP A 9 10.67 -1.55 -12.24
C ASP A 9 9.39 -2.36 -11.98
N HIS A 10 8.27 -1.64 -11.87
CA HIS A 10 6.93 -2.19 -11.66
C HIS A 10 5.95 -1.41 -12.55
N PRO A 11 4.80 -2.01 -12.94
CA PRO A 11 3.75 -1.27 -13.61
C PRO A 11 3.43 0.02 -12.85
N ALA A 12 3.31 1.14 -13.58
CA ALA A 12 3.27 2.50 -13.01
C ALA A 12 2.28 2.66 -11.83
N ILE A 13 1.06 2.12 -11.97
CA ILE A 13 0.05 2.11 -10.89
C ILE A 13 0.57 1.39 -9.64
N ARG A 14 1.18 0.21 -9.79
CA ARG A 14 1.68 -0.55 -8.64
C ARG A 14 2.80 0.20 -7.93
N LEU A 15 3.71 0.82 -8.68
CA LEU A 15 4.74 1.68 -8.10
C LEU A 15 4.10 2.85 -7.32
N ALA A 16 3.12 3.55 -7.90
CA ALA A 16 2.41 4.65 -7.25
C ALA A 16 1.80 4.21 -5.92
N VAL A 17 1.07 3.09 -5.88
CA VAL A 17 0.44 2.59 -4.65
C VAL A 17 1.48 2.19 -3.60
N ARG A 18 2.65 1.65 -3.99
CA ARG A 18 3.75 1.38 -3.05
C ARG A 18 4.31 2.66 -2.44
N LEU A 19 4.44 3.73 -3.21
CA LEU A 19 4.87 5.04 -2.71
C LEU A 19 3.81 5.67 -1.79
N LEU A 20 2.52 5.54 -2.13
CA LEU A 20 1.43 5.98 -1.26
C LEU A 20 1.43 5.20 0.05
N ALA A 21 1.61 3.88 0.01
CA ALA A 21 1.75 3.05 1.21
C ALA A 21 2.96 3.47 2.06
N TYR A 22 4.10 3.73 1.43
CA TYR A 22 5.30 4.24 2.09
C TYR A 22 5.03 5.52 2.88
N VAL A 23 4.33 6.48 2.27
CA VAL A 23 4.01 7.77 2.90
C VAL A 23 2.93 7.61 3.98
N LEU A 24 1.91 6.79 3.72
CA LEU A 24 0.80 6.54 4.63
C LEU A 24 1.28 5.91 5.95
N TRP A 25 2.29 5.04 5.91
CA TRP A 25 2.84 4.38 7.10
C TRP A 25 4.30 4.74 7.35
N TYR A 26 4.70 5.96 7.00
CA TYR A 26 6.07 6.39 7.19
C TYR A 26 6.54 6.23 8.65
N GLY A 27 7.62 5.47 8.82
CA GLY A 27 8.39 5.33 10.05
C GLY A 27 9.88 5.20 9.72
N GLU A 28 10.77 5.31 10.70
CA GLU A 28 12.22 5.23 10.43
C GLU A 28 12.64 3.87 9.89
N GLN A 29 11.97 2.80 10.32
CA GLN A 29 12.30 1.41 9.99
C GLN A 29 11.51 0.85 8.81
N ILE A 30 10.66 1.65 8.15
CA ILE A 30 9.93 1.18 6.98
C ILE A 30 10.86 1.00 5.78
N ALA A 31 10.76 -0.14 5.11
CA ALA A 31 11.56 -0.49 3.94
C ALA A 31 10.71 -1.17 2.85
N PHE A 32 11.12 -0.98 1.60
CA PHE A 32 10.52 -1.71 0.47
C PHE A 32 11.01 -3.16 0.49
N GLY A 33 10.08 -4.10 0.32
CA GLY A 33 10.39 -5.49 -0.01
C GLY A 33 10.35 -5.73 -1.51
N ARG A 34 10.54 -6.97 -1.94
CA ARG A 34 10.48 -7.38 -3.35
C ARG A 34 9.06 -7.63 -3.86
N GLY A 35 8.09 -7.83 -2.97
CA GLY A 35 6.67 -7.96 -3.33
C GLY A 35 6.40 -9.08 -4.34
N LEU A 36 5.87 -8.75 -5.53
CA LEU A 36 5.52 -9.77 -6.54
C LEU A 36 6.74 -10.58 -7.03
N SER A 37 7.95 -10.05 -6.89
CA SER A 37 9.18 -10.73 -7.31
C SER A 37 9.67 -11.75 -6.28
N ASP A 38 9.12 -11.76 -5.07
CA ASP A 38 9.48 -12.69 -4.00
C ASP A 38 8.27 -12.93 -3.09
N VAL A 39 7.70 -14.14 -3.16
CA VAL A 39 6.47 -14.46 -2.42
C VAL A 39 6.63 -14.34 -0.90
N ASP A 40 7.86 -14.43 -0.40
CA ASP A 40 8.19 -14.34 1.02
C ASP A 40 8.41 -12.89 1.50
N GLU A 41 8.36 -11.91 0.58
CA GLU A 41 8.50 -10.49 0.93
C GLU A 41 7.23 -9.67 0.61
N PRO A 42 6.87 -8.70 1.47
CA PRO A 42 5.79 -7.77 1.19
C PRO A 42 6.16 -6.74 0.13
N ALA A 43 5.19 -5.91 -0.23
CA ALA A 43 5.48 -4.67 -0.94
C ALA A 43 6.32 -3.71 -0.07
N LEU A 44 5.98 -3.57 1.22
CA LEU A 44 6.77 -2.88 2.24
C LEU A 44 6.64 -3.56 3.60
N TRP A 45 7.62 -3.35 4.48
CA TRP A 45 7.51 -3.76 5.88
C TRP A 45 8.13 -2.75 6.82
N GLU A 46 7.72 -2.83 8.07
CA GLU A 46 8.47 -2.33 9.21
C GLU A 46 8.96 -3.53 10.03
N LYS A 47 10.23 -3.51 10.42
CA LYS A 47 10.83 -4.53 11.29
C LYS A 47 11.39 -3.90 12.54
N SER A 48 11.30 -4.63 13.65
CA SER A 48 12.04 -4.32 14.87
C SER A 48 13.53 -4.61 14.68
N LEU A 49 14.34 -4.10 15.62
CA LEU A 49 15.80 -4.29 15.61
C LEU A 49 16.23 -5.77 15.73
N ASP A 50 15.37 -6.63 16.29
CA ASP A 50 15.58 -8.08 16.38
C ASP A 50 15.07 -8.85 15.14
N GLY A 51 14.59 -8.14 14.11
CA GLY A 51 14.18 -8.71 12.83
C GLY A 51 12.74 -9.21 12.77
N ARG A 52 11.94 -9.10 13.83
CA ARG A 52 10.50 -9.41 13.78
C ARG A 52 9.77 -8.42 12.87
N VAL A 53 8.79 -8.90 12.11
CA VAL A 53 7.95 -8.04 11.27
C VAL A 53 6.87 -7.40 12.13
N LEU A 54 6.97 -6.09 12.32
CA LEU A 54 5.98 -5.31 13.05
C LEU A 54 4.79 -5.01 12.12
N HIS A 55 5.08 -4.55 10.91
CA HIS A 55 4.07 -4.19 9.93
C HIS A 55 4.37 -4.85 8.59
N TRP A 56 3.44 -5.66 8.08
CA TRP A 56 3.45 -6.21 6.73
C TRP A 56 2.50 -5.41 5.84
N ILE A 57 2.99 -4.79 4.76
CA ILE A 57 2.20 -3.93 3.90
C ILE A 57 2.17 -4.50 2.48
N GLU A 58 0.96 -4.82 2.01
CA GLU A 58 0.69 -5.29 0.66
C GLU A 58 -0.01 -4.23 -0.20
N VAL A 59 0.06 -4.43 -1.51
CA VAL A 59 -0.67 -3.63 -2.49
C VAL A 59 -1.33 -4.54 -3.54
N GLY A 60 -2.53 -4.18 -3.99
CA GLY A 60 -3.25 -4.89 -5.05
C GLY A 60 -4.38 -5.79 -4.52
N GLN A 61 -4.56 -6.95 -5.15
CA GLN A 61 -5.68 -7.87 -4.88
C GLN A 61 -5.16 -9.28 -4.56
N PRO A 62 -4.42 -9.49 -3.44
CA PRO A 62 -3.93 -10.81 -3.05
C PRO A 62 -5.10 -11.75 -2.75
N ASP A 63 -4.92 -13.06 -2.93
CA ASP A 63 -5.91 -14.04 -2.52
C ASP A 63 -6.01 -14.20 -0.98
N ALA A 64 -7.01 -14.96 -0.53
CA ALA A 64 -7.28 -15.18 0.90
C ALA A 64 -6.16 -15.96 1.60
N GLU A 65 -5.50 -16.86 0.88
CA GLU A 65 -4.40 -17.66 1.41
C GLU A 65 -3.19 -16.77 1.71
N ARG A 66 -2.80 -15.91 0.77
CA ARG A 66 -1.73 -14.93 0.95
C ARG A 66 -2.04 -13.97 2.09
N ILE A 67 -3.25 -13.42 2.17
CA ILE A 67 -3.62 -12.53 3.29
C ILE A 67 -3.46 -13.25 4.63
N THR A 68 -3.99 -14.47 4.74
CA THR A 68 -3.90 -15.27 5.97
C THR A 68 -2.47 -15.65 6.33
N TRP A 69 -1.66 -16.01 5.34
CA TRP A 69 -0.27 -16.41 5.52
C TRP A 69 0.60 -15.22 5.97
N CYS A 70 0.42 -14.05 5.35
CA CYS A 70 1.13 -12.82 5.69
C CYS A 70 0.72 -12.31 7.07
N SER A 71 -0.59 -12.28 7.36
CA SER A 71 -1.09 -11.73 8.63
C SER A 71 -0.58 -12.48 9.86
N ARG A 72 -0.28 -13.78 9.73
CA ARG A 72 0.30 -14.60 10.81
C ARG A 72 1.78 -14.32 11.10
N ARG A 73 2.45 -13.56 10.23
CA ARG A 73 3.91 -13.28 10.31
C ARG A 73 4.23 -11.89 10.83
N CYS A 74 3.22 -11.08 11.12
CA CYS A 74 3.37 -9.71 11.54
C CYS A 74 2.41 -9.36 12.67
N GLU A 75 2.76 -8.35 13.45
CA GLU A 75 1.83 -7.78 14.44
C GLU A 75 0.67 -7.07 13.73
N ARG A 76 0.97 -6.36 12.64
CA ARG A 76 0.00 -5.64 11.81
C ARG A 76 0.12 -6.00 10.34
N PHE A 77 -1.00 -6.32 9.70
CA PHE A 77 -1.11 -6.45 8.24
C PHE A 77 -1.91 -5.28 7.68
N SER A 78 -1.38 -4.60 6.66
CA SER A 78 -2.12 -3.60 5.90
C SER A 78 -2.12 -3.90 4.40
N LEU A 79 -3.19 -3.53 3.72
CA LEU A 79 -3.36 -3.69 2.27
C LEU A 79 -3.96 -2.42 1.67
N LEU A 80 -3.27 -1.84 0.68
CA LEU A 80 -3.87 -0.88 -0.25
C LEU A 80 -4.36 -1.62 -1.50
N ALA A 81 -5.66 -1.86 -1.56
CA ALA A 81 -6.32 -2.49 -2.69
C ALA A 81 -6.67 -1.47 -3.78
N TYR A 82 -6.50 -1.83 -5.04
CA TYR A 82 -6.80 -0.95 -6.19
C TYR A 82 -7.34 -1.72 -7.39
N GLY A 83 -7.92 -1.00 -8.35
CA GLY A 83 -8.60 -1.55 -9.52
C GLY A 83 -10.05 -1.94 -9.23
N ASN A 84 -10.63 -2.83 -10.04
CA ASN A 84 -12.00 -3.30 -9.82
C ASN A 84 -12.07 -4.29 -8.64
N LEU A 85 -12.59 -3.83 -7.49
CA LEU A 85 -12.62 -4.60 -6.25
C LEU A 85 -13.90 -5.40 -6.02
N ARG A 86 -14.94 -5.24 -6.85
CA ARG A 86 -16.28 -5.80 -6.57
C ARG A 86 -16.26 -7.32 -6.33
N VAL A 87 -15.61 -8.05 -7.22
CA VAL A 87 -15.51 -9.52 -7.12
C VAL A 87 -14.50 -9.92 -6.04
N TRP A 88 -13.40 -9.19 -5.91
CA TRP A 88 -12.36 -9.49 -4.94
C TRP A 88 -12.85 -9.31 -3.49
N GLN A 89 -13.60 -8.24 -3.18
CA GLN A 89 -14.13 -8.02 -1.83
C GLN A 89 -15.02 -9.19 -1.40
N THR A 90 -15.97 -9.58 -2.25
CA THR A 90 -16.93 -10.64 -1.96
C THR A 90 -16.31 -12.03 -1.88
N LYS A 91 -15.34 -12.35 -2.75
CA LYS A 91 -14.73 -13.69 -2.79
C LYS A 91 -13.54 -13.84 -1.84
N VAL A 92 -12.83 -12.76 -1.55
CA VAL A 92 -11.57 -12.80 -0.80
C VAL A 92 -11.70 -12.08 0.52
N LEU A 93 -11.93 -10.76 0.52
CA LEU A 93 -11.91 -9.97 1.76
C LEU A 93 -12.92 -10.50 2.78
N ASP A 94 -14.15 -10.80 2.35
CA ASP A 94 -15.21 -11.33 3.22
C ASP A 94 -14.81 -12.66 3.89
N SER A 95 -14.02 -13.50 3.21
CA SER A 95 -13.56 -14.79 3.75
C SER A 95 -12.51 -14.67 4.86
N VAL A 96 -11.82 -13.53 4.95
CA VAL A 96 -10.72 -13.29 5.90
C VAL A 96 -11.06 -12.24 6.98
N ARG A 97 -12.29 -11.72 7.03
CA ARG A 97 -12.71 -10.69 8.01
C ARG A 97 -12.54 -11.09 9.47
N SER A 98 -12.49 -12.39 9.76
CA SER A 98 -12.28 -12.90 11.11
C SER A 98 -10.85 -12.61 11.65
N LEU A 99 -9.87 -12.39 10.77
CA LEU A 99 -8.51 -12.02 11.14
C LEU A 99 -8.51 -10.64 11.80
N LYS A 100 -7.89 -10.54 12.98
CA LYS A 100 -7.99 -9.36 13.84
C LYS A 100 -6.96 -8.28 13.54
N ASN A 101 -5.88 -8.62 12.85
CA ASN A 101 -4.77 -7.71 12.59
C ASN A 101 -4.69 -7.24 11.13
N ILE A 102 -5.72 -7.47 10.33
CA ILE A 102 -5.77 -7.00 8.93
C ILE A 102 -6.46 -5.64 8.85
N ASN A 103 -5.85 -4.73 8.09
CA ASN A 103 -6.36 -3.40 7.79
C ASN A 103 -6.34 -3.23 6.27
N VAL A 104 -7.48 -2.93 5.66
CA VAL A 104 -7.64 -2.93 4.21
C VAL A 104 -8.31 -1.64 3.79
N ALA A 105 -7.63 -0.86 2.94
CA ALA A 105 -8.18 0.33 2.33
C ALA A 105 -8.20 0.21 0.81
N ALA A 106 -9.28 0.69 0.18
CA ALA A 106 -9.37 0.85 -1.26
C ALA A 106 -8.83 2.23 -1.67
N VAL A 107 -8.00 2.23 -2.71
CA VAL A 107 -7.50 3.45 -3.36
C VAL A 107 -8.45 3.82 -4.51
N PRO A 108 -8.93 5.07 -4.59
CA PRO A 108 -9.86 5.49 -5.63
C PRO A 108 -9.20 5.42 -7.01
N GLN A 109 -9.88 4.79 -7.96
CA GLN A 109 -9.30 4.42 -9.26
C GLN A 109 -8.93 5.64 -10.11
N GLU A 110 -9.84 6.59 -10.29
CA GLU A 110 -9.63 7.73 -11.19
C GLU A 110 -8.47 8.65 -10.74
N PRO A 111 -8.38 9.08 -9.47
CA PRO A 111 -7.21 9.83 -8.98
C PRO A 111 -5.91 9.03 -9.06
N LEU A 112 -5.95 7.71 -8.82
CA LEU A 112 -4.76 6.87 -8.92
C LEU A 112 -4.27 6.72 -10.36
N GLU A 113 -5.19 6.57 -11.32
CA GLU A 113 -4.86 6.54 -12.75
C GLU A 113 -4.27 7.87 -13.21
N SER A 114 -4.81 9.01 -12.72
CA SER A 114 -4.26 10.34 -12.97
C SER A 114 -2.84 10.49 -12.43
N LEU A 115 -2.62 10.13 -11.16
CA LEU A 115 -1.33 10.22 -10.47
C LEU A 115 -0.25 9.31 -11.09
N SER A 116 -0.66 8.16 -11.62
CA SER A 116 0.26 7.16 -12.17
C SER A 116 0.51 7.29 -13.67
N ARG A 117 -0.22 8.16 -14.35
CA ARG A 117 -0.05 8.44 -15.78
C ARG A 117 1.30 9.10 -16.00
N ASP A 118 2.08 8.55 -16.93
CA ASP A 118 3.38 9.08 -17.36
C ASP A 118 4.39 9.28 -16.22
N LEU A 119 4.33 8.42 -15.19
CA LEU A 119 5.24 8.44 -14.05
C LEU A 119 6.72 8.51 -14.50
N PRO A 120 7.45 9.60 -14.16
CA PRO A 120 8.84 9.74 -14.54
C PRO A 120 9.73 8.77 -13.76
N ARG A 121 10.94 8.51 -14.28
CA ARG A 121 11.95 7.70 -13.55
C ARG A 121 12.39 8.33 -12.23
N SER A 122 12.27 9.65 -12.11
CA SER A 122 12.56 10.41 -10.89
C SER A 122 11.29 11.06 -10.40
N ILE A 123 10.78 10.63 -9.25
CA ILE A 123 9.49 11.06 -8.70
C ILE A 123 9.74 12.07 -7.58
N ASN A 124 9.11 13.24 -7.68
CA ASN A 124 9.12 14.25 -6.63
C ASN A 124 7.68 14.60 -6.27
N TRP A 125 7.24 14.15 -5.09
CA TRP A 125 5.91 14.39 -4.57
C TRP A 125 5.97 15.16 -3.26
N THR A 126 5.11 16.16 -3.13
CA THR A 126 4.72 16.71 -1.83
C THR A 126 3.42 16.04 -1.42
N VAL A 127 3.41 15.41 -0.25
CA VAL A 127 2.21 14.70 0.23
C VAL A 127 1.75 15.28 1.56
N MET A 128 0.48 15.65 1.62
CA MET A 128 -0.22 16.02 2.84
C MET A 128 -1.27 14.94 3.16
N ILE A 129 -1.39 14.60 4.44
CA ILE A 129 -2.42 13.68 4.93
C ILE A 129 -3.34 14.47 5.86
N SER A 130 -4.62 14.56 5.52
CA SER A 130 -5.63 15.22 6.34
C SER A 130 -6.93 14.43 6.31
N GLU A 131 -7.52 14.16 7.46
CA GLU A 131 -8.82 13.47 7.60
C GLU A 131 -8.94 12.13 6.82
N GLY A 132 -7.83 11.40 6.67
CA GLY A 132 -7.79 10.13 5.94
C GLY A 132 -7.60 10.27 4.42
N THR A 133 -7.48 11.50 3.92
CA THR A 133 -7.23 11.83 2.52
C THR A 133 -5.75 12.08 2.28
N LEU A 134 -5.23 11.52 1.19
CA LEU A 134 -3.89 11.81 0.67
C LEU A 134 -4.00 12.90 -0.39
N PHE A 135 -3.39 14.05 -0.15
CA PHE A 135 -3.22 15.11 -1.15
C PHE A 135 -1.80 15.02 -1.68
N VAL A 136 -1.65 14.57 -2.92
CA VAL A 136 -0.36 14.35 -3.58
C VAL A 136 -0.17 15.43 -4.64
N THR A 137 0.81 16.30 -4.43
CA THR A 137 1.20 17.32 -5.40
C THR A 137 2.44 16.86 -6.16
N ASP A 138 2.32 16.76 -7.48
CA ASP A 138 3.41 16.48 -8.42
C ASP A 138 3.58 17.66 -9.41
N GLU A 139 4.31 17.45 -10.51
CA GLU A 139 4.51 18.46 -11.55
C GLU A 139 3.25 18.76 -12.39
N ASN A 140 2.28 17.84 -12.39
CA ASN A 140 1.04 17.92 -13.16
C ASN A 140 -0.14 18.49 -12.35
N GLY A 141 0.01 18.63 -11.03
CA GLY A 141 -0.99 19.26 -10.16
C GLY A 141 -1.15 18.54 -8.83
N GLN A 142 -2.33 18.73 -8.21
CA GLN A 142 -2.71 18.05 -6.97
C GLN A 142 -3.72 16.94 -7.28
N HIS A 143 -3.43 15.74 -6.79
CA HIS A 143 -4.31 14.58 -6.84
C HIS A 143 -4.84 14.30 -5.42
N GLU A 144 -6.14 14.15 -5.30
CA GLU A 144 -6.81 13.88 -4.03
C GLU A 144 -7.25 12.41 -3.99
N LEU A 145 -6.70 11.64 -3.06
CA LEU A 145 -7.02 10.23 -2.88
C LEU A 145 -7.67 10.02 -1.51
N GLN A 146 -9.00 10.01 -1.49
CA GLN A 146 -9.78 9.59 -0.33
C GLN A 146 -9.75 8.07 -0.22
N LEU A 147 -9.05 7.54 0.79
CA LEU A 147 -9.02 6.10 1.03
C LEU A 147 -10.33 5.64 1.67
N GLU A 148 -10.88 4.54 1.17
CA GLU A 148 -12.05 3.88 1.76
C GLU A 148 -11.59 2.67 2.60
N TRP A 149 -11.77 2.72 3.91
CA TRP A 149 -11.45 1.58 4.79
C TRP A 149 -12.51 0.49 4.68
N LEU A 150 -12.13 -0.63 4.06
CA LEU A 150 -12.97 -1.81 3.89
C LEU A 150 -12.95 -2.73 5.12
N GLN A 151 -11.86 -2.65 5.91
CA GLN A 151 -11.69 -3.31 7.20
C GLN A 151 -10.57 -2.63 8.00
N GLY A 152 -10.75 -2.50 9.31
CA GLY A 152 -9.73 -1.92 10.19
C GLY A 152 -9.51 -0.44 9.93
N GLU A 153 -8.31 0.05 10.23
CA GLU A 153 -7.96 1.47 10.18
C GLU A 153 -6.46 1.69 9.93
N ARG A 154 -6.06 2.96 9.78
CA ARG A 154 -4.68 3.37 9.44
C ARG A 154 -3.66 2.96 10.46
#